data_AF-A0A6N9EK82-F1
#
_entry.id   AF-A0A6N9EK82-F1
#
_cell.length_a   1.000
_cell.length_b   1.000
_cell.length_c   1.000
_cell.angle_alpha   90.00
_cell.angle_beta   90.00
_cell.angle_gamma   90.00
#
_symmetry.space_group_name_H-M   'P 1'
#
loop_
_entity.id
_entity.type
_entity.pdbx_description
1 polymer ?
#
loop_
_entity_poly.entity_id
_entity_poly.type
_entity_poly.pdbx_seq_one_letter_code
_entity_poly.pdbx_strand_id
1 'polypeptide(L)'
;METLTDKNMVSEALEETHAHQVESEVADQKSTQTNYIEPIDSEEKDRETTPSEYKIMSYPADFTLEVLHEKFKKEEIIMPAFQRHFVWKRSQASKLIESFLLGLPVPPIFLYNKSDEELVVIDGQQRLKSVFSFFDGYFESESNQFSDSKKRSPFKLVGLNEESRFYDKSFNMLENESCRKLKNSTLRSIIVNQMDPEDDTSMYNIFERLNTGGTLLTSQEIRNCIYYSPFIKLLDEINEYKSWKKLLTEREEIHNVEI
;
A
#
# COMPACT_ATOMS: atom_id res chain seq x y z
N MET A 1 -4.67 -0.32 -69.14
CA MET A 1 -3.46 -0.58 -68.35
C MET A 1 -3.88 -0.56 -66.90
N GLU A 2 -4.47 -1.65 -66.46
CA GLU A 2 -4.90 -1.86 -65.08
C GLU A 2 -4.22 -3.13 -64.59
N THR A 3 -4.05 -3.23 -63.27
CA THR A 3 -3.45 -4.32 -62.49
C THR A 3 -1.94 -4.18 -62.22
N LEU A 4 -1.62 -3.56 -61.09
CA LEU A 4 -0.41 -3.82 -60.30
C LEU A 4 -0.52 -3.33 -58.83
N THR A 5 -1.59 -2.62 -58.45
CA THR A 5 -1.70 -2.03 -57.10
C THR A 5 -2.38 -2.92 -56.04
N ASP A 6 -3.14 -3.95 -56.41
CA ASP A 6 -3.93 -4.74 -55.43
C ASP A 6 -3.21 -5.96 -54.84
N LYS A 7 -2.02 -6.34 -55.34
CA LYS A 7 -1.29 -7.51 -54.81
C LYS A 7 -0.39 -7.21 -53.61
N ASN A 8 -0.03 -5.94 -53.39
CA ASN A 8 0.85 -5.57 -52.26
C ASN A 8 0.10 -5.30 -50.95
N MET A 9 -1.18 -4.89 -51.00
CA MET A 9 -1.96 -4.64 -49.78
C MET A 9 -2.44 -5.93 -49.10
N VAL A 10 -2.56 -7.03 -49.85
CA VAL A 10 -2.98 -8.33 -49.29
C VAL A 10 -1.80 -9.07 -48.64
N SER A 11 -0.55 -8.84 -49.10
CA SER A 11 0.63 -9.47 -48.49
C SER A 11 1.03 -8.82 -47.15
N GLU A 12 0.93 -7.50 -47.03
CA GLU A 12 1.16 -6.80 -45.74
C GLU A 12 0.11 -7.18 -44.68
N ALA A 13 -1.16 -7.31 -45.07
CA ALA A 13 -2.22 -7.72 -44.15
C ALA A 13 -2.05 -9.16 -43.63
N LEU A 14 -1.47 -10.06 -44.44
CA LEU A 14 -1.21 -11.45 -44.04
C LEU A 14 0.02 -11.56 -43.11
N GLU A 15 1.06 -10.76 -43.31
CA GLU A 15 2.22 -10.70 -42.40
C GLU A 15 1.88 -10.07 -41.04
N GLU A 16 1.03 -9.04 -40.99
CA GLU A 16 0.56 -8.47 -39.72
C GLU A 16 -0.33 -9.44 -38.92
N THR A 17 -1.19 -10.23 -39.59
CA THR A 17 -2.00 -11.25 -38.88
C THR A 17 -1.17 -12.39 -38.32
N HIS A 18 -0.07 -12.77 -38.99
CA HIS A 18 0.82 -13.82 -38.48
C HIS A 18 1.73 -13.31 -37.35
N ALA A 19 2.18 -12.06 -37.40
CA ALA A 19 2.94 -11.45 -36.31
C ALA A 19 2.11 -11.32 -35.02
N HIS A 20 0.82 -10.97 -35.13
CA HIS A 20 -0.09 -10.91 -33.98
C HIS A 20 -0.47 -12.29 -33.41
N GLN A 21 -0.55 -13.34 -34.25
CA GLN A 21 -0.77 -14.71 -33.75
C GLN A 21 0.46 -15.26 -33.02
N VAL A 22 1.67 -14.98 -33.51
CA VAL A 22 2.92 -15.43 -32.86
C VAL A 22 3.21 -14.64 -31.57
N GLU A 23 2.86 -13.35 -31.49
CA GLU A 23 2.96 -12.59 -30.22
C GLU A 23 1.92 -13.05 -29.17
N SER A 24 0.75 -13.54 -29.60
CA SER A 24 -0.26 -14.09 -28.68
C SER A 24 0.13 -15.47 -28.12
N GLU A 25 0.90 -16.27 -28.87
CA GLU A 25 1.34 -17.61 -28.43
C GLU A 25 2.65 -17.56 -27.60
N VAL A 26 3.45 -16.50 -27.70
CA VAL A 26 4.70 -16.33 -26.91
C VAL A 26 4.44 -15.65 -25.55
N ALA A 27 3.29 -14.99 -25.37
CA ALA A 27 2.89 -14.41 -24.09
C ALA A 27 2.41 -15.46 -23.06
N ASP A 28 2.08 -16.67 -23.50
CA ASP A 28 1.49 -17.73 -22.68
C ASP A 28 2.54 -18.64 -21.98
N GLN A 29 3.82 -18.28 -22.03
CA GLN A 29 4.92 -19.06 -21.42
C GLN A 29 5.75 -18.30 -20.36
N LYS A 30 5.22 -17.23 -19.75
CA LYS A 30 5.85 -16.63 -18.56
C LYS A 30 4.89 -16.59 -17.36
N SER A 31 5.30 -17.38 -16.36
CA SER A 31 4.74 -17.57 -15.03
C SER A 31 3.45 -18.40 -14.92
N THR A 32 3.57 -19.70 -15.19
CA THR A 32 2.79 -20.68 -14.42
C THR A 32 3.39 -20.73 -13.00
N GLN A 33 3.13 -19.69 -12.21
CA GLN A 33 3.26 -19.81 -10.77
C GLN A 33 2.06 -20.66 -10.35
N THR A 34 2.27 -21.97 -10.23
CA THR A 34 1.23 -22.88 -9.75
C THR A 34 0.83 -22.43 -8.35
N ASN A 35 -0.25 -21.66 -8.25
CA ASN A 35 -0.85 -21.32 -6.97
C ASN A 35 -1.42 -22.63 -6.41
N TYR A 36 -0.68 -23.27 -5.50
CA TYR A 36 -1.13 -24.46 -4.76
C TYR A 36 -2.25 -24.16 -3.74
N ILE A 37 -2.88 -23.00 -3.86
CA ILE A 37 -4.00 -22.58 -3.03
C ILE A 37 -5.24 -22.97 -3.82
N GLU A 38 -5.98 -23.96 -3.30
CA GLU A 38 -7.28 -24.30 -3.88
C GLU A 38 -8.15 -23.05 -3.93
N PRO A 39 -8.82 -22.78 -5.07
CA PRO A 39 -9.78 -21.69 -5.14
C PRO A 39 -10.84 -21.92 -4.07
N ILE A 40 -11.08 -20.89 -3.26
CA ILE A 40 -12.09 -20.95 -2.22
C ILE A 40 -13.40 -20.48 -2.87
N ASP A 41 -14.34 -21.40 -3.08
CA ASP A 41 -15.63 -21.12 -3.74
C ASP A 41 -16.37 -19.90 -3.16
N SER A 42 -16.23 -19.62 -1.86
CA SER A 42 -16.81 -18.43 -1.25
C SER A 42 -16.13 -17.14 -1.70
N GLU A 43 -14.80 -17.13 -1.89
CA GLU A 43 -14.07 -15.96 -2.38
C GLU A 43 -14.40 -15.63 -3.84
N GLU A 44 -14.60 -16.66 -4.69
CA GLU A 44 -15.04 -16.43 -6.07
C GLU A 44 -16.46 -15.85 -6.12
N LYS A 45 -17.38 -16.39 -5.31
CA LYS A 45 -18.75 -15.85 -5.19
C LYS A 45 -18.78 -14.42 -4.65
N ASP A 46 -17.91 -14.08 -3.70
CA ASP A 46 -17.81 -12.72 -3.17
C ASP A 46 -17.37 -11.71 -4.25
N ARG A 47 -16.55 -12.13 -5.24
CA ARG A 47 -16.15 -11.29 -6.39
C ARG A 47 -17.27 -11.10 -7.41
N GLU A 48 -18.12 -12.10 -7.58
CA GLU A 48 -19.21 -12.10 -8.58
C GLU A 48 -20.50 -11.44 -8.08
N THR A 49 -20.64 -11.22 -6.77
CA THR A 49 -21.81 -10.56 -6.20
C THR A 49 -21.71 -9.05 -6.35
N THR A 50 -22.76 -8.43 -6.90
CA THR A 50 -22.86 -6.97 -6.91
C THR A 50 -23.11 -6.52 -5.47
N PRO A 51 -22.27 -5.63 -4.90
CA PRO A 51 -22.52 -5.09 -3.57
C PRO A 51 -23.90 -4.45 -3.49
N SER A 52 -24.62 -4.68 -2.39
CA SER A 52 -25.85 -3.93 -2.11
C SER A 52 -25.56 -2.43 -1.99
N GLU A 53 -26.57 -1.59 -2.21
CA GLU A 53 -26.43 -0.14 -2.02
C GLU A 53 -26.02 0.15 -0.56
N TYR A 54 -24.83 0.71 -0.37
CA TYR A 54 -24.29 1.03 0.95
C TYR A 54 -24.68 2.44 1.37
N LYS A 55 -25.04 2.63 2.64
CA LYS A 55 -25.20 3.97 3.22
C LYS A 55 -23.89 4.38 3.86
N ILE A 56 -23.02 4.95 3.05
CA ILE A 56 -21.73 5.48 3.49
C ILE A 56 -21.80 7.00 3.49
N MET A 57 -21.38 7.60 4.60
CA MET A 57 -21.18 9.04 4.72
C MET A 57 -19.68 9.33 4.71
N SER A 58 -19.24 10.30 3.92
CA SER A 58 -17.86 10.79 4.01
C SER A 58 -17.84 12.30 4.19
N TYR A 59 -16.88 12.78 4.98
CA TYR A 59 -16.70 14.21 5.23
C TYR A 59 -15.22 14.55 5.42
N PRO A 60 -14.81 15.78 5.04
CA PRO A 60 -13.45 16.23 5.28
C PRO A 60 -13.23 16.55 6.76
N ALA A 61 -12.09 16.14 7.30
CA ALA A 61 -11.66 16.42 8.67
C ALA A 61 -10.14 16.66 8.69
N ASP A 62 -9.72 17.81 8.17
CA ASP A 62 -8.30 18.12 8.01
C ASP A 62 -7.62 18.31 9.37
N PHE A 63 -6.57 17.53 9.62
CA PHE A 63 -5.74 17.62 10.82
C PHE A 63 -4.38 18.21 10.48
N THR A 64 -3.77 18.91 11.44
CA THR A 64 -2.35 19.26 11.32
C THR A 64 -1.49 18.00 11.46
N LEU A 65 -0.28 18.02 10.91
CA LEU A 65 0.65 16.89 11.04
C LEU A 65 0.96 16.58 12.50
N GLU A 66 1.08 17.61 13.35
CA GLU A 66 1.28 17.45 14.80
C GLU A 66 0.10 16.71 15.46
N VAL A 67 -1.14 17.12 15.17
CA VAL A 67 -2.34 16.45 15.72
C VAL A 67 -2.42 15.00 15.24
N LEU A 68 -2.14 14.71 13.97
CA LEU A 68 -2.10 13.33 13.47
C LEU A 68 -1.06 12.48 14.20
N HIS A 69 0.12 13.04 14.49
CA HIS A 69 1.17 12.34 15.23
C HIS A 69 0.79 12.09 16.68
N GLU A 70 0.13 13.05 17.34
CA GLU A 70 -0.39 12.89 18.69
C GLU A 70 -1.48 11.83 18.77
N LYS A 71 -2.45 11.86 17.84
CA LYS A 71 -3.50 10.85 17.73
C LYS A 71 -2.92 9.45 17.53
N PHE A 72 -1.90 9.33 16.68
CA PHE A 72 -1.18 8.07 16.50
C PHE A 72 -0.48 7.60 17.78
N LYS A 73 0.18 8.50 18.52
CA LYS A 73 0.83 8.16 19.80
C LYS A 73 -0.16 7.74 20.90
N LYS A 74 -1.39 8.22 20.83
CA LYS A 74 -2.49 7.83 21.72
C LYS A 74 -3.25 6.60 21.26
N GLU A 75 -2.83 5.98 20.16
CA GLU A 75 -3.50 4.82 19.54
C GLU A 75 -4.92 5.12 19.02
N GLU A 76 -5.28 6.41 18.86
CA GLU A 76 -6.54 6.85 18.25
C GLU A 76 -6.53 6.70 16.71
N ILE A 77 -5.33 6.68 16.10
CA ILE A 77 -5.15 6.33 14.68
C ILE A 77 -4.53 4.93 14.59
N ILE A 78 -5.31 3.99 14.07
CA ILE A 78 -4.91 2.60 13.90
C ILE A 78 -4.34 2.43 12.49
N MET A 79 -3.05 2.12 12.42
CA MET A 79 -2.41 1.68 11.19
C MET A 79 -2.41 0.16 11.12
N PRO A 80 -3.17 -0.44 10.21
CA PRO A 80 -3.31 -1.87 10.21
C PRO A 80 -2.00 -2.59 9.78
N ALA A 81 -1.70 -3.74 10.39
CA ALA A 81 -0.36 -4.36 10.34
C ALA A 81 -0.03 -5.17 9.08
N PHE A 82 -1.04 -5.65 8.34
CA PHE A 82 -0.87 -6.56 7.20
C PHE A 82 -0.41 -5.87 5.91
N GLN A 83 -0.48 -4.53 5.80
CA GLN A 83 0.22 -3.89 4.68
C GLN A 83 1.71 -4.13 4.90
N ARG A 84 2.34 -4.84 3.96
CA ARG A 84 3.78 -5.11 3.91
C ARG A 84 4.56 -3.93 4.47
N HIS A 85 5.59 -4.23 5.25
CA HIS A 85 6.58 -3.29 5.81
C HIS A 85 6.72 -2.01 5.00
N PHE A 86 6.86 -0.86 5.66
CA PHE A 86 7.02 0.45 5.00
C PHE A 86 7.85 0.37 3.70
N VAL A 87 7.16 0.41 2.54
CA VAL A 87 7.75 0.10 1.22
C VAL A 87 8.35 1.33 0.53
N TRP A 88 8.06 2.53 1.04
CA TRP A 88 8.62 3.74 0.48
C TRP A 88 10.12 3.82 0.75
N LYS A 89 10.89 4.08 -0.29
CA LYS A 89 12.31 4.43 -0.14
C LYS A 89 12.42 5.74 0.64
N ARG A 90 13.51 5.93 1.37
CA ARG A 90 13.77 7.18 2.11
C ARG A 90 13.67 8.42 1.22
N SER A 91 14.06 8.34 -0.05
CA SER A 91 13.92 9.45 -0.99
C SER A 91 12.46 9.82 -1.28
N GLN A 92 11.54 8.86 -1.35
CA GLN A 92 10.11 9.12 -1.52
C GLN A 92 9.53 9.82 -0.28
N ALA A 93 9.86 9.27 0.90
CA ALA A 93 9.48 9.89 2.17
C ALA A 93 10.08 11.29 2.33
N SER A 94 11.32 11.51 1.89
CA SER A 94 11.99 12.82 1.96
C SER A 94 11.30 13.86 1.08
N LYS A 95 10.91 13.48 -0.15
CA LYS A 95 10.16 14.36 -1.05
C LYS A 95 8.80 14.73 -0.48
N LEU A 96 8.12 13.81 0.20
CA LEU A 96 6.88 14.13 0.91
C LEU A 96 7.09 15.20 1.99
N ILE A 97 8.12 15.05 2.82
CA ILE A 97 8.44 16.05 3.86
C ILE A 97 8.78 17.41 3.22
N GLU A 98 9.58 17.40 2.15
CA GLU A 98 9.90 18.63 1.40
C GLU A 98 8.64 19.29 0.84
N SER A 99 7.67 18.53 0.31
CA SER A 99 6.39 19.08 -0.15
C SER A 99 5.68 19.88 0.93
N PHE A 100 5.58 19.36 2.17
CA PHE A 100 4.99 20.11 3.28
C PHE A 100 5.81 21.36 3.65
N LEU A 101 7.14 21.24 3.70
CA LEU A 101 8.04 22.35 4.00
C LEU A 101 7.99 23.45 2.94
N LEU A 102 7.71 23.11 1.69
CA LEU A 102 7.50 24.05 0.59
C LEU A 102 6.06 24.57 0.53
N GLY A 103 5.09 23.85 1.10
CA GLY A 103 3.66 24.19 1.02
C GLY A 103 3.01 23.70 -0.28
N LEU A 104 3.56 22.66 -0.88
CA LEU A 104 3.00 21.99 -2.05
C LEU A 104 1.80 21.11 -1.64
N PRO A 105 0.81 20.92 -2.53
CA PRO A 105 -0.32 20.05 -2.26
C PRO A 105 0.13 18.60 -2.09
N VAL A 106 -0.41 17.93 -1.06
CA VAL A 106 -0.20 16.51 -0.79
C VAL A 106 -1.55 15.79 -0.95
N PRO A 107 -1.62 14.63 -1.61
CA PRO A 107 -2.86 13.89 -1.77
C PRO A 107 -3.50 13.55 -0.41
N PRO A 108 -4.84 13.45 -0.34
CA PRO A 108 -5.56 13.24 0.91
C PRO A 108 -5.38 11.81 1.43
N ILE A 109 -5.50 11.63 2.74
CA ILE A 109 -5.61 10.32 3.38
C ILE A 109 -7.07 9.96 3.59
N PHE A 110 -7.37 8.67 3.61
CA PHE A 110 -8.71 8.16 3.90
C PHE A 110 -8.69 7.41 5.23
N LEU A 111 -9.62 7.77 6.10
CA LEU A 111 -9.76 7.21 7.44
C LEU A 111 -11.16 6.62 7.57
N TYR A 112 -11.26 5.45 8.19
CA TYR A 112 -12.51 4.85 8.60
C TYR A 112 -12.76 5.14 10.06
N ASN A 113 -13.96 5.61 10.39
CA ASN A 113 -14.38 5.75 11.76
C ASN A 113 -14.95 4.40 12.25
N LYS A 114 -14.14 3.65 13.02
CA LYS A 114 -14.54 2.34 13.54
C LYS A 114 -15.40 2.46 14.80
N SER A 115 -15.08 3.42 15.65
CA SER A 115 -15.82 3.79 16.87
C SER A 115 -15.49 5.24 17.22
N ASP A 116 -16.25 5.87 18.13
CA ASP A 116 -16.19 7.31 18.43
C ASP A 116 -14.77 7.91 18.59
N GLU A 117 -13.77 7.11 18.97
CA GLU A 117 -12.38 7.56 19.17
C GLU A 117 -11.33 6.83 18.30
N GLU A 118 -11.73 5.87 17.45
CA GLU A 118 -10.80 5.04 16.66
C GLU A 118 -10.91 5.29 15.15
N LEU A 119 -9.85 5.85 14.58
CA LEU A 119 -9.70 6.09 13.14
C LEU A 119 -8.76 5.06 12.52
N VAL A 120 -9.28 4.19 11.66
CA VAL A 120 -8.50 3.19 10.94
C VAL A 120 -8.04 3.76 9.60
N VAL A 121 -6.74 3.69 9.31
CA VAL A 121 -6.21 4.19 8.03
C VAL A 121 -6.60 3.27 6.88
N ILE A 122 -7.32 3.80 5.89
CA ILE A 122 -7.71 3.10 4.65
C ILE A 122 -6.68 3.28 3.55
N ASP A 123 -6.26 4.54 3.34
CA ASP A 123 -5.24 4.95 2.39
C ASP A 123 -4.37 6.06 3.00
N GLY A 124 -3.11 6.11 2.57
CA GLY A 124 -2.14 7.10 3.03
C GLY A 124 -1.23 6.63 4.16
N GLN A 125 -1.21 5.33 4.45
CA GLN A 125 -0.36 4.74 5.48
C GLN A 125 1.12 5.11 5.31
N GLN A 126 1.66 5.03 4.09
CA GLN A 126 3.06 5.40 3.81
C GLN A 126 3.32 6.89 4.03
N ARG A 127 2.33 7.76 3.77
CA ARG A 127 2.44 9.20 4.02
C ARG A 127 2.50 9.49 5.53
N LEU A 128 1.57 8.91 6.29
CA LEU A 128 1.55 9.04 7.75
C LEU A 128 2.83 8.49 8.39
N LYS A 129 3.23 7.26 8.03
CA LYS A 129 4.47 6.64 8.51
C LYS A 129 5.69 7.51 8.21
N SER A 130 5.78 8.10 7.01
CA SER A 130 6.87 9.01 6.65
C SER A 130 6.92 10.25 7.55
N VAL A 131 5.77 10.90 7.76
CA VAL A 131 5.67 12.08 8.63
C VAL A 131 6.05 11.73 10.07
N PHE A 132 5.46 10.67 10.62
CA PHE A 132 5.69 10.26 12.02
C PHE A 132 7.14 9.84 12.24
N SER A 133 7.71 9.08 11.32
CA SER A 133 9.13 8.69 11.34
C SER A 133 10.05 9.93 11.34
N PHE A 134 9.72 10.95 10.55
CA PHE A 134 10.52 12.17 10.50
C PHE A 134 10.44 12.96 11.82
N PHE A 135 9.25 13.11 12.40
CA PHE A 135 9.06 13.72 13.73
C PHE A 135 9.76 12.96 14.85
N ASP A 136 9.71 11.62 14.81
CA ASP A 136 10.38 10.79 15.79
C ASP A 136 11.90 10.67 15.53
N GLY A 137 12.38 11.16 14.39
CA GLY A 137 13.80 11.31 14.05
C GLY A 137 14.49 10.05 13.53
N TYR A 138 13.77 8.96 13.29
CA TYR A 138 14.33 7.71 12.78
C TYR A 138 13.52 7.14 11.62
N PHE A 139 14.21 6.44 10.73
CA PHE A 139 13.60 5.79 9.57
C PHE A 139 13.71 4.27 9.71
N GLU A 140 12.58 3.58 9.59
CA GLU A 140 12.54 2.11 9.57
C GLU A 140 13.05 1.61 8.20
N SER A 141 14.03 0.73 8.21
CA SER A 141 14.60 0.13 7.00
C SER A 141 14.24 -1.35 6.92
N GLU A 142 13.94 -1.84 5.72
CA GLU A 142 13.63 -3.24 5.41
C GLU A 142 14.69 -4.24 5.92
N SER A 143 15.94 -3.82 6.11
CA SER A 143 17.04 -4.70 6.54
C SER A 143 17.01 -5.12 8.02
N ASN A 144 16.06 -4.63 8.81
CA ASN A 144 15.97 -4.93 10.25
C ASN A 144 15.12 -6.17 10.60
N GLN A 145 14.73 -6.97 9.61
CA GLN A 145 13.85 -8.14 9.83
C GLN A 145 14.50 -9.29 10.63
N PHE A 146 15.82 -9.31 10.84
CA PHE A 146 16.53 -10.46 11.44
C PHE A 146 17.53 -10.14 12.57
N SER A 147 17.59 -8.89 13.06
CA SER A 147 18.53 -8.52 14.12
C SER A 147 17.76 -8.10 15.37
N ASP A 148 17.85 -8.91 16.42
CA ASP A 148 17.66 -8.46 17.80
C ASP A 148 18.44 -7.16 17.98
N SER A 149 17.75 -6.09 18.43
CA SER A 149 18.21 -4.68 18.50
C SER A 149 17.94 -3.83 17.24
N LYS A 150 16.81 -3.11 17.28
CA LYS A 150 16.41 -1.96 16.44
C LYS A 150 17.59 -1.02 16.09
N LYS A 151 18.34 -1.28 15.01
CA LYS A 151 19.22 -0.26 14.41
C LYS A 151 18.35 0.74 13.65
N ARG A 152 17.79 1.69 14.39
CA ARG A 152 17.07 2.85 13.85
C ARG A 152 18.09 3.84 13.31
N SER A 153 18.16 3.96 11.99
CA SER A 153 18.99 4.99 11.35
C SER A 153 18.29 6.36 11.45
N PRO A 154 19.04 7.46 11.64
CA PRO A 154 18.44 8.79 11.72
C PRO A 154 17.72 9.13 10.42
N PHE A 155 16.52 9.70 10.52
CA PHE A 155 15.80 10.18 9.34
C PHE A 155 16.35 11.54 8.95
N LYS A 156 17.22 11.53 7.94
CA LYS A 156 17.65 12.71 7.19
C LYS A 156 16.99 12.75 5.82
N LEU A 157 16.69 13.94 5.34
CA LEU A 157 16.11 14.15 4.02
C LEU A 157 17.14 13.90 2.91
N VAL A 158 16.87 12.94 2.02
CA VAL A 158 17.76 12.51 0.94
C VAL A 158 17.03 12.45 -0.40
N GLY A 159 17.78 12.45 -1.51
CA GLY A 159 17.19 12.42 -2.86
C GLY A 159 16.39 13.67 -3.20
N LEU A 160 16.65 14.77 -2.48
CA LEU A 160 16.26 16.13 -2.82
C LEU A 160 17.34 16.75 -3.71
N ASN A 161 17.09 17.95 -4.24
CA ASN A 161 18.17 18.74 -4.84
C ASN A 161 19.23 19.06 -3.77
N GLU A 162 20.52 18.89 -4.07
CA GLU A 162 21.62 19.16 -3.13
C GLU A 162 21.70 20.63 -2.70
N GLU A 163 21.18 21.55 -3.52
CA GLU A 163 21.05 22.98 -3.20
C GLU A 163 19.84 23.28 -2.29
N SER A 164 18.94 22.31 -2.06
CA SER A 164 17.81 22.49 -1.16
C SER A 164 18.30 22.74 0.26
N ARG A 165 17.81 23.81 0.90
CA ARG A 165 18.10 24.11 2.31
C ARG A 165 17.69 23.00 3.28
N PHE A 166 16.88 22.05 2.81
CA PHE A 166 16.39 20.91 3.58
C PHE A 166 17.20 19.63 3.35
N TYR A 167 18.08 19.60 2.35
CA TYR A 167 18.92 18.44 2.07
C TYR A 167 19.79 18.05 3.28
N ASP A 168 19.87 16.75 3.55
CA ASP A 168 20.55 16.12 4.69
C ASP A 168 20.10 16.62 6.09
N LYS A 169 18.97 17.32 6.19
CA LYS A 169 18.41 17.75 7.49
C LYS A 169 17.56 16.65 8.10
N SER A 170 17.70 16.44 9.41
CA SER A 170 16.69 15.75 10.23
C SER A 170 15.75 16.79 10.88
N PHE A 171 14.65 16.33 11.48
CA PHE A 171 13.68 17.23 12.13
C PHE A 171 14.32 18.21 13.13
N ASN A 172 15.24 17.72 13.97
CA ASN A 172 15.94 18.54 14.97
C ASN A 172 16.98 19.51 14.37
N MET A 173 17.33 19.34 13.09
CA MET A 173 18.25 20.22 12.36
C MET A 173 17.53 21.29 11.53
N LEU A 174 16.20 21.27 11.50
CA LEU A 174 15.40 22.30 10.84
C LEU A 174 15.39 23.58 11.69
N GLU A 175 15.30 24.72 11.01
CA GLU A 175 15.08 26.02 11.66
C GLU A 175 13.71 26.06 12.35
N ASN A 176 13.60 26.83 13.43
CA ASN A 176 12.36 26.95 14.20
C ASN A 176 11.13 27.36 13.38
N GLU A 177 11.31 28.16 12.34
CA GLU A 177 10.23 28.50 11.40
C GLU A 177 9.78 27.27 10.59
N SER A 178 10.74 26.51 10.06
CA SER A 178 10.46 25.29 9.27
C SER A 178 9.81 24.20 10.13
N CYS A 179 10.26 24.02 11.37
CA CYS A 179 9.61 23.12 12.34
C CYS A 179 8.14 23.49 12.57
N ARG A 180 7.87 24.77 12.85
CA ARG A 180 6.50 25.27 13.05
C ARG A 180 5.65 25.12 11.80
N LYS A 181 6.21 25.44 10.62
CA LYS A 181 5.51 25.27 9.34
C LYS A 181 5.12 23.81 9.13
N LEU A 182 6.04 22.88 9.36
CA LEU A 182 5.78 21.46 9.17
C LEU A 182 4.73 20.93 10.15
N LYS A 183 4.85 21.24 11.45
CA LYS A 183 3.88 20.86 12.48
C LYS A 183 2.46 21.36 12.17
N ASN A 184 2.34 22.60 11.73
CA ASN A 184 1.06 23.25 11.42
C ASN A 184 0.54 22.97 10.01
N SER A 185 1.32 22.29 9.15
CA SER A 185 0.84 21.89 7.83
C SER A 185 -0.33 20.92 8.01
N THR A 186 -1.39 21.09 7.22
CA THR A 186 -2.54 20.20 7.24
C THR A 186 -2.37 19.08 6.22
N LEU A 187 -2.74 17.87 6.61
CA LEU A 187 -2.91 16.75 5.67
C LEU A 187 -4.40 16.52 5.50
N ARG A 188 -4.87 16.74 4.27
CA ARG A 188 -6.29 16.56 3.97
C ARG A 188 -6.71 15.14 4.32
N SER A 189 -7.77 15.02 5.11
CA SER A 189 -8.25 13.72 5.58
C SER A 189 -9.73 13.61 5.29
N ILE A 190 -10.13 12.49 4.69
CA ILE A 190 -11.53 12.17 4.44
C ILE A 190 -11.90 11.05 5.40
N ILE A 191 -12.82 11.33 6.32
CA ILE A 191 -13.35 10.32 7.24
C ILE A 191 -14.57 9.69 6.59
N VAL A 192 -14.60 8.37 6.61
CA VAL A 192 -15.67 7.52 6.10
C VAL A 192 -16.37 6.87 7.29
N ASN A 193 -17.69 7.05 7.36
CA ASN A 193 -18.57 6.41 8.32
C ASN A 193 -19.49 5.46 7.56
N GLN A 194 -19.52 4.20 7.98
CA GLN A 194 -20.51 3.25 7.50
C GLN A 194 -21.75 3.31 8.39
N MET A 195 -22.92 3.54 7.79
CA MET A 195 -24.20 3.55 8.50
C MET A 195 -24.99 2.25 8.30
N ASP A 196 -24.81 1.59 7.16
CA ASP A 196 -25.50 0.35 6.76
C ASP A 196 -24.67 -0.34 5.65
N PRO A 197 -24.45 -1.67 5.71
CA PRO A 197 -24.88 -2.65 6.74
C PRO A 197 -24.22 -2.46 8.11
N GLU A 198 -24.66 -3.21 9.13
CA GLU A 198 -23.99 -3.26 10.45
C GLU A 198 -22.67 -4.07 10.43
N ASP A 199 -22.45 -4.88 9.40
CA ASP A 199 -21.20 -5.62 9.21
C ASP A 199 -20.12 -4.78 8.52
N ASP A 200 -18.92 -5.29 8.30
CA ASP A 200 -17.83 -4.53 7.67
C ASP A 200 -17.68 -4.77 6.14
N THR A 201 -18.69 -5.31 5.46
CA THR A 201 -18.59 -5.65 4.01
C THR A 201 -18.41 -4.41 3.13
N SER A 202 -19.01 -3.28 3.49
CA SER A 202 -18.83 -2.03 2.75
C SER A 202 -17.39 -1.52 2.88
N MET A 203 -16.77 -1.74 4.05
CA MET A 203 -15.36 -1.43 4.26
C MET A 203 -14.46 -2.23 3.36
N TYR A 204 -14.65 -3.55 3.23
CA TYR A 204 -13.90 -4.37 2.26
C TYR A 204 -13.91 -3.76 0.87
N ASN A 205 -15.10 -3.42 0.40
CA ASN A 205 -15.32 -2.84 -0.92
C ASN A 205 -14.70 -1.45 -1.09
N ILE A 206 -14.68 -0.62 -0.04
CA ILE A 206 -13.99 0.69 -0.03
C ILE A 206 -12.48 0.49 -0.07
N PHE A 207 -11.93 -0.38 0.80
CA PHE A 207 -10.50 -0.68 0.84
C PHE A 207 -10.01 -1.21 -0.50
N GLU A 208 -10.71 -2.19 -1.08
CA GLU A 208 -10.37 -2.78 -2.38
C GLU A 208 -10.36 -1.72 -3.48
N ARG A 209 -11.43 -0.92 -3.59
CA ARG A 209 -11.60 0.06 -4.68
C ARG A 209 -10.77 1.34 -4.53
N LEU A 210 -10.35 1.70 -3.32
CA LEU A 210 -9.43 2.82 -3.13
C LEU A 210 -7.98 2.41 -3.40
N ASN A 211 -7.63 1.15 -3.12
CA ASN A 211 -6.27 0.65 -3.32
C ASN A 211 -6.01 0.14 -4.75
N THR A 212 -7.03 0.04 -5.62
CA THR A 212 -6.86 -0.37 -7.04
C THR A 212 -6.04 0.60 -7.88
N GLY A 213 -5.90 1.87 -7.47
CA GLY A 213 -4.99 2.83 -8.11
C GLY A 213 -3.53 2.78 -7.64
N GLY A 214 -3.22 1.98 -6.62
CA GLY A 214 -1.91 1.92 -5.95
C GLY A 214 -1.29 0.53 -5.95
N THR A 215 -0.50 0.19 -4.92
CA THR A 215 -0.08 -1.21 -4.70
C THR A 215 -1.30 -1.99 -4.24
N LEU A 216 -1.78 -2.90 -5.09
CA LEU A 216 -2.95 -3.74 -4.80
C LEU A 216 -2.70 -4.56 -3.53
N LEU A 217 -3.62 -4.43 -2.58
CA LEU A 217 -3.70 -5.34 -1.44
C LEU A 217 -4.32 -6.66 -1.90
N THR A 218 -3.76 -7.75 -1.40
CA THR A 218 -4.39 -9.07 -1.54
C THR A 218 -5.69 -9.12 -0.74
N SER A 219 -6.64 -9.98 -1.13
CA SER A 219 -7.90 -10.16 -0.38
C SER A 219 -7.66 -10.50 1.09
N GLN A 220 -6.60 -11.26 1.40
CA GLN A 220 -6.22 -11.57 2.78
C GLN A 220 -5.69 -10.35 3.54
N GLU A 221 -4.91 -9.49 2.90
CA GLU A 221 -4.50 -8.20 3.47
C GLU A 221 -5.72 -7.34 3.79
N ILE A 222 -6.70 -7.25 2.88
CA ILE A 222 -7.93 -6.49 3.12
C ILE A 222 -8.74 -7.07 4.30
N ARG A 223 -8.87 -8.40 4.39
CA ARG A 223 -9.56 -9.03 5.52
C ARG A 223 -8.87 -8.76 6.86
N ASN A 224 -7.54 -8.78 6.88
CA ASN A 224 -6.78 -8.44 8.06
C ASN A 224 -6.95 -6.93 8.44
N CYS A 225 -7.29 -6.03 7.49
CA CYS A 225 -7.68 -4.62 7.78
C CYS A 225 -8.86 -4.56 8.70
N ILE A 226 -9.88 -5.29 8.28
CA ILE A 226 -11.24 -5.10 8.72
C ILE A 226 -11.44 -5.88 10.01
N TYR A 227 -11.06 -7.15 10.00
CA TYR A 227 -11.31 -8.08 11.08
C TYR A 227 -10.14 -8.17 12.05
N TYR A 228 -9.60 -7.02 12.48
CA TYR A 228 -8.55 -6.99 13.49
C TYR A 228 -9.06 -7.62 14.79
N SER A 229 -8.48 -8.76 15.17
CA SER A 229 -8.86 -9.53 16.33
C SER A 229 -7.63 -10.21 16.97
N PRO A 230 -7.71 -10.59 18.26
CA PRO A 230 -6.68 -11.41 18.89
C PRO A 230 -6.38 -12.70 18.11
N PHE A 231 -7.38 -13.23 17.38
CA PHE A 231 -7.21 -14.41 16.54
C PHE A 231 -6.31 -14.14 15.33
N ILE A 232 -6.53 -13.04 14.58
CA ILE A 232 -5.64 -12.67 13.47
C ILE A 232 -4.22 -12.42 13.97
N LYS A 233 -4.08 -11.74 15.12
CA LYS A 233 -2.77 -11.53 15.74
C LYS A 233 -2.07 -12.85 16.10
N LEU A 234 -2.81 -13.82 16.63
CA LEU A 234 -2.28 -15.16 16.89
C LEU A 234 -1.83 -15.86 15.61
N LEU A 235 -2.59 -15.74 14.50
CA LEU A 235 -2.18 -16.30 13.21
C LEU A 235 -0.87 -15.68 12.72
N ASP A 236 -0.70 -14.36 12.85
CA ASP A 236 0.56 -13.68 12.52
C ASP A 236 1.73 -14.19 13.39
N GLU A 237 1.50 -14.35 14.69
CA GLU A 237 2.51 -14.89 15.63
C GLU A 237 2.90 -16.33 15.30
N ILE A 238 1.94 -17.18 14.92
CA ILE A 238 2.20 -18.56 14.49
C ILE A 238 2.93 -18.57 13.15
N ASN A 239 2.59 -17.66 12.22
CA ASN A 239 3.26 -17.60 10.92
C ASN A 239 4.75 -17.27 11.05
N GLU A 240 5.17 -16.60 12.12
CA GLU A 240 6.58 -16.32 12.43
C GLU A 240 7.38 -17.54 12.94
N TYR A 241 6.75 -18.68 13.24
CA TYR A 241 7.47 -19.88 13.66
C TYR A 241 8.41 -20.38 12.56
N LYS A 242 9.71 -20.44 12.85
CA LYS A 242 10.74 -20.91 11.91
C LYS A 242 10.44 -22.29 11.34
N SER A 243 9.94 -23.22 12.17
CA SER A 243 9.56 -24.56 11.72
C SER A 243 8.40 -24.54 10.73
N TRP A 244 7.42 -23.64 10.93
CA TRP A 244 6.28 -23.46 10.04
C TRP A 244 6.72 -22.88 8.70
N LYS A 245 7.54 -21.80 8.72
CA LYS A 245 8.13 -21.21 7.51
C LYS A 245 8.94 -22.24 6.74
N LYS A 246 9.79 -23.01 7.42
CA LYS A 246 10.63 -24.05 6.83
C LYS A 246 9.81 -25.12 6.10
N LEU A 247 8.71 -25.60 6.69
CA LEU A 247 7.82 -26.58 6.04
C LEU A 247 7.18 -26.07 4.74
N LEU A 248 6.87 -24.78 4.67
CA LEU A 248 6.27 -24.17 3.49
C LEU A 248 7.32 -23.86 2.42
N THR A 249 8.55 -23.48 2.80
CA THR A 249 9.64 -23.21 1.85
C THR A 249 10.27 -24.49 1.30
N GLU A 250 10.39 -25.56 2.10
CA GLU A 250 10.98 -26.83 1.65
C GLU A 250 10.07 -27.61 0.68
N ARG A 251 8.77 -27.31 0.59
CA ARG A 251 7.88 -27.93 -0.41
C ARG A 251 8.10 -27.43 -1.83
N GLU A 252 8.76 -26.28 -2.04
CA GLU A 252 9.11 -25.80 -3.38
C GLU A 252 10.22 -26.65 -4.04
N GLU A 253 11.06 -27.34 -3.26
CA GLU A 253 12.17 -28.15 -3.79
C GLU A 253 11.77 -29.61 -4.11
N ILE A 254 10.66 -30.12 -3.58
CA ILE A 254 10.34 -31.55 -3.61
C ILE A 254 9.69 -32.01 -4.94
N HIS A 255 9.41 -31.11 -5.89
CA HIS A 255 8.82 -31.47 -7.21
C HIS A 255 9.79 -31.42 -8.39
N ASN A 256 11.09 -31.19 -8.14
CA ASN A 256 12.14 -31.29 -9.17
C ASN A 256 12.95 -32.60 -9.11
N VAL A 257 12.46 -33.63 -8.43
CA VAL A 257 13.09 -34.95 -8.46
C VAL A 257 12.23 -35.87 -9.32
N GLU A 258 12.59 -35.95 -10.61
CA GLU A 258 12.23 -37.07 -11.47
C GLU A 258 12.62 -38.40 -10.78
N ILE A 259 11.64 -39.28 -10.62
CA ILE A 259 11.83 -40.74 -10.64
C ILE A 259 10.79 -41.32 -11.60
#